data_AF-A0A958JCG3-F1
#
_entry.id   AF-A0A958JCG3-F1
#
_cell.length_a   1.000
_cell.length_b   1.000
_cell.length_c   1.000
_cell.angle_alpha   90.00
_cell.angle_beta   90.00
_cell.angle_gamma   90.00
#
_symmetry.space_group_name_H-M   'P 1'
#
loop_
_entity.id
_entity.type
_entity.pdbx_description
1 polymer ?
#
loop_
_entity_poly.entity_id
_entity_poly.type
_entity_poly.pdbx_seq_one_letter_code
_entity_poly.pdbx_strand_id
1 'polypeptide(L)' 'WHTYFHHAGLDTEDHLEASYNIMHKWYNIITGNLGYHTAHHMKQALHWSKLPEYHKSIEDKIPPHLFREPAIPVKWLPSH' A
#
# COMPACT_ATOMS: atom_id res chain seq x y z
N TRP A 1 1.81 -15.01 0.11
CA TRP A 1 2.70 -14.54 -0.97
C TRP A 1 2.50 -13.06 -1.29
N HIS A 2 1.26 -12.56 -1.34
CA HIS A 2 0.99 -11.15 -1.68
C HIS A 2 1.71 -10.13 -0.77
N THR A 3 1.66 -10.33 0.55
CA THR A 3 2.32 -9.45 1.53
C THR A 3 3.85 -9.52 1.52
N TYR A 4 4.45 -10.62 1.03
CA TYR A 4 5.90 -10.72 0.89
C TYR A 4 6.43 -9.66 -0.07
N PHE A 5 5.73 -9.40 -1.18
CA PHE A 5 6.14 -8.39 -2.15
C PHE A 5 6.06 -6.95 -1.64
N HIS A 6 5.28 -6.71 -0.59
CA HIS A 6 5.25 -5.40 0.06
C HIS A 6 6.50 -5.14 0.91
N HIS A 7 7.24 -6.19 1.30
CA HIS A 7 8.39 -6.08 2.20
C HIS A 7 9.72 -6.49 1.54
N ALA A 8 9.66 -7.20 0.42
CA ALA A 8 10.84 -7.75 -0.23
C ALA A 8 11.86 -6.65 -0.63
N GLY A 9 13.05 -6.75 -0.06
CA GLY A 9 14.15 -5.80 -0.29
C GLY A 9 14.13 -4.55 0.58
N LEU A 10 13.25 -4.47 1.58
CA LEU A 10 13.21 -3.42 2.59
C LEU A 10 13.64 -4.01 3.94
N ASP A 11 14.86 -3.71 4.36
CA ASP A 11 15.38 -4.08 5.68
C ASP A 11 15.56 -2.80 6.50
N THR A 12 14.49 -2.40 7.17
CA THR A 12 14.42 -1.16 7.96
C THR A 12 13.40 -1.30 9.08
N GLU A 13 13.67 -0.63 10.20
CA GLU A 13 12.75 -0.53 11.34
C GLU A 13 11.80 0.68 11.21
N ASP A 14 12.04 1.59 10.26
CA ASP A 14 11.14 2.72 10.02
C ASP A 14 9.86 2.21 9.35
N HIS A 15 8.75 2.31 10.07
CA HIS A 15 7.43 1.89 9.59
C HIS A 15 7.00 2.60 8.29
N LEU A 16 7.46 3.83 8.04
CA LEU A 16 7.17 4.56 6.80
C LEU A 16 7.96 3.99 5.61
N GLU A 17 9.09 3.32 5.88
CA GLU A 17 9.97 2.76 4.86
C GLU A 17 9.91 1.25 4.73
N ALA A 18 9.31 0.57 5.71
CA ALA A 18 9.29 -0.89 5.79
C ALA A 18 8.33 -1.53 4.78
N SER A 19 7.58 -0.78 3.97
CA SER A 19 6.64 -1.38 3.01
C SER A 19 6.35 -0.57 1.76
N TYR A 20 6.06 -1.28 0.67
CA TYR A 20 5.52 -0.73 -0.56
C TYR A 20 4.00 -0.50 -0.49
N ASN A 21 3.52 0.51 -1.22
CA ASN A 21 2.10 0.84 -1.39
C ASN A 21 1.69 0.68 -2.86
N ILE A 22 0.45 0.26 -3.08
CA ILE A 22 -0.14 0.09 -4.42
C ILE A 22 -1.46 0.85 -4.47
N MET A 23 -1.45 2.04 -5.08
CA MET A 23 -2.59 2.97 -5.03
C MET A 23 -3.64 2.69 -6.12
N HIS A 24 -3.45 1.64 -6.93
CA HIS A 24 -4.33 1.31 -8.03
C HIS A 24 -5.76 0.97 -7.55
N LYS A 25 -6.77 1.65 -8.11
CA LYS A 25 -8.18 1.53 -7.69
C LYS A 25 -8.68 0.08 -7.66
N TRP A 26 -8.51 -0.64 -8.77
CA TRP A 26 -8.97 -2.03 -8.87
C TRP A 26 -8.19 -2.98 -7.97
N TYR A 27 -6.91 -2.70 -7.72
CA TYR A 27 -6.13 -3.49 -6.80
C TYR A 27 -6.74 -3.40 -5.40
N ASN A 28 -7.01 -2.18 -4.94
CA ASN A 28 -7.59 -1.95 -3.62
C ASN A 28 -9.03 -2.46 -3.49
N ILE A 29 -9.84 -2.43 -4.54
CA ILE A 29 -11.18 -3.05 -4.53
C ILE A 29 -11.08 -4.58 -4.37
N ILE A 30 -10.24 -5.23 -5.16
CA ILE A 30 -10.12 -6.70 -5.17
C ILE A 30 -9.46 -7.22 -3.89
N THR A 31 -8.52 -6.45 -3.33
CA THR A 31 -7.73 -6.87 -2.16
C THR A 31 -8.24 -6.31 -0.83
N GLY A 32 -9.34 -5.54 -0.83
CA GLY A 32 -9.87 -4.93 0.38
C GLY A 32 -8.91 -3.91 1.00
N ASN A 33 -8.38 -2.99 0.19
CA ASN A 33 -7.45 -1.92 0.57
C ASN A 33 -6.06 -2.39 1.03
N LEU A 34 -5.59 -3.55 0.56
CA LEU A 34 -4.24 -4.05 0.87
C LEU A 34 -3.12 -3.10 0.38
N GLY A 35 -3.37 -2.33 -0.68
CA GLY A 35 -2.40 -1.42 -1.27
C GLY A 35 -1.98 -0.28 -0.34
N TYR A 36 -2.77 0.04 0.68
CA TYR A 36 -2.46 1.03 1.72
C TYR A 36 -1.63 0.40 2.85
N HIS A 37 -0.60 -0.37 2.49
CA HIS A 37 0.09 -1.28 3.42
C HIS A 37 0.87 -0.52 4.51
N THR A 38 1.51 0.61 4.17
CA THR A 38 2.17 1.46 5.17
C THR A 38 1.17 1.98 6.20
N ALA A 39 -0.02 2.40 5.77
CA ALA A 39 -1.08 2.85 6.68
C ALA A 39 -1.57 1.72 7.59
N HIS A 40 -1.62 0.49 7.09
CA HIS A 40 -1.89 -0.69 7.91
C HIS A 40 -0.80 -0.93 8.96
N HIS A 41 0.49 -0.83 8.63
CA HIS A 41 1.55 -0.96 9.65
C HIS A 41 1.51 0.14 10.70
N MET A 42 1.28 1.38 10.28
CA MET A 42 1.17 2.52 11.19
C MET A 42 -0.06 2.43 12.11
N LYS A 43 -1.18 1.85 11.65
CA LYS A 43 -2.39 1.64 12.43
C LYS A 43 -3.03 0.27 12.14
N GLN A 44 -2.40 -0.80 12.62
CA GLN A 44 -2.82 -2.19 12.34
C GLN A 44 -4.24 -2.54 12.81
N ALA A 45 -4.74 -1.87 13.85
CA ALA A 45 -6.09 -2.04 14.38
C ALA A 45 -7.16 -1.21 13.64
N LEU A 46 -6.77 -0.37 12.67
CA LEU A 46 -7.70 0.44 11.89
C LEU A 46 -8.48 -0.47 10.94
N HIS A 47 -9.80 -0.31 10.92
CA HIS A 47 -10.64 -1.02 9.96
C HIS A 47 -10.22 -0.68 8.52
N TRP A 48 -10.14 -1.69 7.66
CA TRP A 48 -9.61 -1.58 6.29
C TRP A 48 -10.29 -0.50 5.43
N SER A 49 -11.58 -0.21 5.68
CA SER A 49 -12.31 0.85 4.97
C SER A 49 -11.83 2.27 5.29
N LYS A 50 -11.12 2.47 6.42
CA LYS A 50 -10.58 3.77 6.86
C LYS A 50 -9.11 3.96 6.45
N LEU A 51 -8.45 2.92 5.94
CA LEU A 51 -7.07 2.99 5.47
C LEU A 51 -6.85 4.07 4.40
N PRO A 52 -7.74 4.29 3.40
CA PRO A 52 -7.52 5.32 2.39
C PRO A 52 -7.44 6.73 2.96
N GLU A 53 -8.34 7.07 3.89
CA GLU A 53 -8.36 8.38 4.55
C GLU A 53 -7.10 8.57 5.40
N TYR A 54 -6.72 7.55 6.18
CA TYR A 54 -5.53 7.64 7.01
C TYR A 54 -4.24 7.69 6.18
N HIS A 55 -4.13 6.90 5.11
CA HIS A 55 -2.99 6.90 4.20
C HIS A 55 -2.76 8.28 3.59
N LYS A 56 -3.82 8.95 3.13
CA LYS A 56 -3.75 10.33 2.63
C LYS A 56 -3.15 11.32 3.65
N SER A 57 -3.36 11.11 4.95
CA SER A 57 -2.81 11.98 6.00
C SER A 57 -1.32 11.78 6.30
N ILE A 58 -0.73 10.70 5.78
CA ILE A 58 0.69 10.36 5.95
C ILE A 58 1.42 10.22 4.61
N GLU A 59 0.74 10.38 3.48
CA GLU A 59 1.25 10.17 2.13
C GLU A 59 2.47 11.05 1.84
N ASP A 60 2.47 12.29 2.35
CA ASP A 60 3.58 13.24 2.27
C ASP A 60 4.86 12.79 3.00
N LYS A 61 4.73 11.83 3.91
CA LYS A 61 5.84 11.27 4.71
C LYS A 61 6.38 9.97 4.15
N ILE A 62 5.69 9.35 3.18
CA ILE A 62 6.12 8.08 2.58
C ILE A 62 7.07 8.38 1.43
N PRO A 63 8.31 7.84 1.43
CA PRO A 63 9.23 8.03 0.32
C PRO A 63 8.62 7.65 -1.05
N PRO A 64 8.78 8.49 -2.09
CA PRO A 64 8.15 8.25 -3.40
C PRO A 64 8.51 6.91 -4.05
N HIS A 65 9.70 6.37 -3.76
CA HIS A 65 10.16 5.09 -4.31
C HIS A 65 9.42 3.86 -3.73
N LEU A 66 8.59 4.07 -2.69
CA LEU A 66 7.79 3.02 -2.07
C LEU A 66 6.41 2.86 -2.70
N PHE A 67 6.09 3.63 -3.73
CA PHE A 67 4.86 3.48 -4.49
C PHE A 67 5.10 2.60 -5.72
N ARG A 68 4.25 1.59 -5.92
CA ARG A 68 4.39 0.61 -7.00
C ARG A 68 3.08 0.37 -7.72
N GLU A 69 3.21 -0.01 -8.99
CA GLU A 69 2.11 -0.55 -9.78
C GLU A 69 1.80 -2.00 -9.36
N PRO A 70 0.53 -2.44 -9.47
CA PRO A 70 0.18 -3.83 -9.25
C PRO A 70 0.77 -4.73 -10.35
N ALA A 71 0.78 -6.04 -10.10
CA ALA A 71 1.11 -7.03 -11.12
C ALA A 71 0.01 -7.14 -12.20
N ILE A 72 0.38 -7.72 -13.35
CA ILE A 72 -0.55 -8.09 -14.42
C ILE A 72 -1.48 -9.21 -13.90
N PRO A 73 -2.79 -9.22 -14.24
CA PRO A 73 -3.46 -8.32 -15.20
C PRO A 73 -4.03 -7.03 -14.59
N VAL A 74 -3.98 -6.83 -13.27
CA VAL A 74 -4.60 -5.67 -12.60
C VAL A 74 -4.00 -4.36 -13.12
N LYS A 75 -2.71 -4.34 -13.45
CA LYS A 75 -2.01 -3.22 -14.10
C LYS A 75 -2.65 -2.73 -15.41
N TRP A 76 -3.35 -3.61 -16.12
CA TRP A 76 -3.98 -3.29 -17.41
C TRP A 76 -5.40 -2.77 -17.25
N LEU A 77 -5.98 -2.83 -16.05
CA LEU A 77 -7.28 -2.25 -15.80
C LEU A 77 -7.17 -0.71 -15.79
N PRO A 78 -8.23 0.03 -16.15
CA PRO A 78 -8.20 1.48 -16.13
C PRO A 78 -7.96 2.00 -14.70
N SER A 79 -6.96 2.87 -14.54
CA SER A 79 -6.62 3.51 -13.27
C SER A 79 -7.37 4.83 -13.02
N HIS A 80 -8.19 5.27 -13.98
CA HIS A 80 -8.95 6.53 -13.97
C HIS A 80 -10.46 6.27 -14.03
#